data_AF-A0A2H6B8R9-F1
#
_entry.id   AF-A0A2H6B8R9-F1
#
_cell.length_a   1.000
_cell.length_b   1.000
_cell.length_c   1.000
_cell.angle_alpha   90.00
_cell.angle_beta   90.00
_cell.angle_gamma   90.00
#
_symmetry.space_group_name_H-M   'P 1'
#
loop_
_entity.id
_entity.type
_entity.pdbx_description
1 polymer ?
#
loop_
_entity_poly.entity_id
_entity_poly.type
_entity_poly.pdbx_seq_one_letter_code
_entity_poly.pdbx_strand_id
1 'polypeptide(L)' 'MNGARELSPEKRPPAELEPASERRRRWFDLFLLPLAAFAAATALAQLLGAANLGTAATFGQIAFAAALVWVLLRAG' A
#
# COMPACT_ATOMS: atom_id res chain seq x y z
N MET A 1 6.52 -5.37 -53.35
CA MET A 1 5.80 -6.34 -52.51
C MET A 1 6.83 -7.14 -51.72
N ASN A 2 6.98 -6.89 -50.43
CA ASN A 2 7.64 -7.81 -49.51
C ASN A 2 7.16 -7.53 -48.08
N GLY A 3 6.06 -8.19 -47.72
CA GLY A 3 5.39 -8.15 -46.42
C GLY A 3 6.01 -9.15 -45.44
N ALA A 4 7.31 -9.01 -45.16
CA ALA A 4 8.02 -9.87 -44.20
C ALA A 4 8.80 -9.05 -43.16
N ARG A 5 8.31 -7.84 -42.85
CA ARG A 5 8.67 -7.10 -41.62
C ARG A 5 7.55 -7.20 -40.58
N GLU A 6 6.69 -8.20 -40.71
CA GLU A 6 5.81 -8.65 -39.64
C GLU A 6 6.69 -9.33 -38.59
N LEU A 7 7.34 -8.50 -37.79
CA LEU A 7 7.99 -8.89 -36.55
C LEU A 7 7.00 -9.75 -35.76
N SER A 8 7.36 -11.01 -35.58
CA SER A 8 6.53 -12.04 -34.96
C SER A 8 5.90 -11.49 -33.67
N PRO A 9 4.57 -11.62 -33.50
CA PRO A 9 3.89 -11.27 -32.25
C PRO A 9 4.38 -12.06 -31.02
N GLU A 10 5.28 -13.04 -31.23
CA GLU A 10 5.93 -13.90 -30.25
C GLU A 10 7.04 -13.22 -29.42
N LYS A 11 7.52 -12.03 -29.81
CA LYS A 11 8.45 -11.22 -29.01
C LYS A 11 7.79 -10.03 -28.33
N ARG A 12 6.49 -10.09 -28.08
CA ARG A 12 5.91 -9.18 -27.08
C ARG A 12 6.37 -9.67 -25.70
N PRO A 13 7.16 -8.89 -24.95
CA PRO A 13 7.49 -9.28 -23.59
C PRO A 13 6.19 -9.47 -22.80
N PRO A 14 6.13 -10.45 -21.87
CA PRO A 14 4.98 -10.70 -20.99
C PRO A 14 4.71 -9.56 -19.98
N ALA A 15 5.07 -8.32 -20.31
CA ALA A 15 4.85 -7.10 -19.52
C ALA A 15 3.43 -6.53 -19.67
N GLU A 16 2.67 -7.00 -20.66
CA GLU A 16 1.21 -6.87 -20.71
C GLU A 16 0.69 -8.16 -20.05
N LEU A 17 0.40 -8.20 -18.75
CA LEU A 17 -0.96 -8.12 -18.21
C LEU A 17 -0.90 -8.39 -16.69
N GLU A 18 -0.13 -7.62 -15.91
CA GLU A 18 -0.39 -7.53 -14.47
C GLU A 18 -1.86 -7.06 -14.32
N PRO A 19 -2.79 -7.91 -13.85
CA PRO A 19 -4.19 -7.59 -13.90
C PRO A 19 -4.40 -6.36 -13.04
N ALA A 20 -5.06 -5.33 -13.58
CA ALA A 20 -5.28 -4.07 -12.87
C ALA A 20 -5.89 -4.27 -11.47
N SER A 21 -6.51 -5.42 -11.19
CA SER A 21 -6.95 -5.88 -9.87
C SER A 21 -5.82 -6.14 -8.86
N GLU A 22 -4.69 -6.73 -9.26
CA GLU A 22 -3.54 -6.97 -8.36
C GLU A 22 -2.84 -5.67 -8.01
N ARG A 23 -2.65 -4.79 -9.02
CA ARG A 23 -2.20 -3.42 -8.77
C ARG A 23 -3.15 -2.72 -7.82
N ARG A 24 -4.46 -2.70 -8.12
CA ARG A 24 -5.46 -2.02 -7.27
C ARG A 24 -5.50 -2.58 -5.83
N ARG A 25 -5.43 -3.90 -5.64
CA ARG A 25 -5.35 -4.53 -4.31
C ARG A 25 -4.13 -4.06 -3.53
N ARG A 26 -2.96 -4.03 -4.17
CA ARG A 26 -1.72 -3.60 -3.54
C ARG A 26 -1.75 -2.12 -3.14
N TRP A 27 -2.37 -1.28 -3.95
CA TRP A 27 -2.64 0.13 -3.59
C TRP A 27 -3.62 0.24 -2.43
N PHE A 28 -4.67 -0.58 -2.38
CA PHE A 28 -5.56 -0.61 -1.21
C PHE A 28 -4.82 -1.04 0.06
N ASP A 29 -4.02 -2.11 0.01
CA ASP A 29 -3.26 -2.58 1.18
C ASP A 29 -2.25 -1.53 1.68
N LEU A 30 -1.64 -0.76 0.77
CA LEU A 30 -0.74 0.34 1.07
C LEU A 30 -1.40 1.45 1.90
N PHE A 31 -2.71 1.69 1.72
CA PHE A 31 -3.44 2.73 2.44
C PHE A 31 -4.23 2.18 3.63
N LEU A 32 -4.91 1.04 3.48
CA LEU A 32 -5.78 0.49 4.51
C LEU A 32 -5.00 0.03 5.74
N LEU A 33 -3.84 -0.61 5.55
CA LEU A 33 -3.10 -1.16 6.68
C LEU A 33 -2.53 -0.06 7.59
N PRO A 34 -1.83 0.98 7.07
CA PRO A 34 -1.36 2.07 7.92
C PRO A 34 -2.50 2.85 8.55
N LEU A 35 -3.61 3.06 7.83
CA LEU A 35 -4.78 3.77 8.34
C LEU A 35 -5.48 2.99 9.47
N ALA A 36 -5.61 1.67 9.33
CA ALA A 36 -6.13 0.81 10.40
C ALA A 36 -5.20 0.83 11.62
N ALA A 37 -3.88 0.80 11.42
CA ALA A 37 -2.91 0.90 12.50
C ALA A 37 -3.00 2.25 13.24
N PHE A 38 -3.15 3.36 12.50
CA PHE A 38 -3.41 4.69 13.05
C PHE A 38 -4.65 4.68 13.95
N ALA A 39 -5.80 4.26 13.41
CA ALA A 39 -7.07 4.29 14.12
C ALA A 39 -7.03 3.38 15.37
N ALA A 40 -6.47 2.19 15.25
CA ALA A 40 -6.35 1.24 16.36
C ALA A 40 -5.44 1.78 17.48
N ALA A 41 -4.27 2.32 17.14
CA ALA A 41 -3.34 2.85 18.14
C ALA A 41 -3.86 4.13 18.78
N THR A 42 -4.51 5.02 18.03
CA THR A 42 -5.15 6.23 18.58
C THR A 42 -6.30 5.86 19.51
N ALA A 43 -7.18 4.94 19.12
CA ALA A 43 -8.26 4.46 19.98
C ALA A 43 -7.70 3.81 21.24
N LEU A 44 -6.68 2.95 21.12
CA LEU A 44 -6.04 2.33 22.27
C LEU A 44 -5.42 3.37 23.22
N ALA A 45 -4.72 4.37 22.69
CA ALA A 45 -4.14 5.45 23.50
C ALA A 45 -5.23 6.25 24.24
N GLN A 46 -6.36 6.53 23.59
CA GLN A 46 -7.53 7.13 24.24
C GLN A 46 -8.05 6.24 25.38
N LEU A 47 -8.22 4.94 25.14
CA LEU A 47 -8.71 3.99 26.14
C LEU A 47 -7.75 3.83 27.32
N LEU A 48 -6.45 3.97 27.09
CA LEU A 48 -5.41 3.90 28.12
C LEU A 48 -5.23 5.21 28.89
N GLY A 49 -6.02 6.26 28.60
CA GLY A 49 -6.04 7.50 29.37
C GLY A 49 -5.19 8.63 28.80
N ALA A 50 -5.00 8.69 27.48
CA ALA A 50 -4.43 9.88 26.84
C ALA A 50 -5.16 11.16 27.29
N ALA A 51 -4.40 12.20 27.65
CA ALA A 51 -4.94 13.44 28.22
C ALA A 51 -5.85 14.22 27.26
N ASN A 52 -5.67 14.01 25.95
CA ASN A 52 -6.49 14.59 24.89
C ASN A 52 -6.29 13.81 23.58
N LEU A 53 -7.14 14.11 22.60
CA LEU A 53 -7.06 13.51 21.26
C LEU A 53 -5.73 13.79 20.55
N GLY A 54 -5.08 14.93 20.81
CA GLY A 54 -3.77 15.26 20.24
C GLY A 54 -2.70 14.26 20.70
N THR A 55 -2.62 13.98 22.00
CA THR A 55 -1.70 12.97 22.56
C THR A 55 -1.98 11.58 21.99
N ALA A 56 -3.25 11.18 21.90
CA ALA A 56 -3.63 9.90 21.32
C ALA A 56 -3.32 9.80 19.81
N ALA A 57 -3.50 10.89 19.07
CA ALA A 57 -3.17 10.98 17.65
C ALA A 57 -1.67 10.83 17.41
N THR A 58 -0.81 11.35 18.30
CA THR A 58 0.64 11.14 18.20
C THR A 58 1.02 9.65 18.21
N PHE A 59 0.43 8.85 19.11
CA PHE A 59 0.65 7.40 19.10
C PHE A 59 0.12 6.74 17.82
N GLY A 60 -1.03 7.20 17.32
CA GLY A 60 -1.55 6.80 16.02
C GLY A 60 -0.59 7.10 14.87
N GLN A 61 -0.01 8.30 14.83
CA GLN A 61 0.94 8.72 13.80
C GLN A 61 2.21 7.86 13.80
N ILE A 62 2.72 7.50 14.98
CA ILE A 62 3.87 6.58 15.10
C ILE A 62 3.51 5.20 14.54
N ALA A 63 2.34 4.66 14.91
CA ALA A 63 1.86 3.38 14.39
C ALA A 63 1.64 3.39 12.87
N PHE A 64 1.06 4.48 12.35
CA PHE A 64 0.90 4.71 10.92
C PHE A 64 2.25 4.68 10.20
N ALA A 65 3.22 5.45 10.68
CA ALA A 65 4.53 5.54 10.05
C ALA A 65 5.25 4.19 10.05
N ALA A 66 5.21 3.46 11.17
CA ALA A 66 5.78 2.12 11.27
C ALA A 66 5.12 1.14 10.30
N ALA A 67 3.78 1.13 10.23
CA ALA A 67 3.04 0.27 9.31
C ALA A 67 3.31 0.64 7.84
N LEU A 68 3.40 1.93 7.52
CA LEU A 68 3.73 2.39 6.17
C LEU A 68 5.13 1.92 5.75
N VAL A 69 6.13 2.12 6.62
CA VAL A 69 7.50 1.63 6.37
C VAL A 69 7.49 0.11 6.17
N TRP A 70 6.75 -0.62 6.99
CA TRP A 70 6.64 -2.08 6.85
C TRP A 70 6.05 -2.49 5.49
N VAL A 71 4.97 -1.84 5.04
CA VAL A 71 4.39 -2.14 3.72
C VAL A 71 5.37 -1.79 2.59
N LEU A 72 6.05 -0.63 2.68
CA LEU A 72 7.02 -0.22 1.67
C LEU A 72 8.19 -1.21 1.57
N LEU A 73 8.70 -1.70 2.70
CA LEU A 73 9.76 -2.71 2.72
C LEU A 73 9.32 -4.06 2.16
N ARG A 74 8.04 -4.40 2.27
CA ARG A 74 7.49 -5.65 1.73
C ARG A 74 7.02 -5.54 0.27
N ALA A 75 6.79 -4.32 -0.18
CA ALA A 75 6.45 -4.00 -1.56
C ALA A 75 7.71 -3.68 -2.41
N GLY A 76 8.85 -3.33 -1.81
CA GLY A 76 10.12 -3.25 -2.53
C GLY A 76 10.58 -4.62 -3.04
#